data_AF-A0A5N6U4F2-F1
#
_entry.id   AF-A0A5N6U4F2-F1
#
_cell.length_a   1.000
_cell.length_b   1.000
_cell.length_c   1.000
_cell.angle_alpha   90.00
_cell.angle_beta   90.00
_cell.angle_gamma   90.00
#
_symmetry.space_group_name_H-M   'P 1'
#
loop_
_entity.id
_entity.type
_entity.pdbx_description
1 polymer ?
#
loop_
_entity_poly.entity_id
_entity_poly.type
_entity_poly.pdbx_seq_one_letter_code
_entity_poly.pdbx_strand_id
1 'polypeptide(L)'
;MEHIPVPRGDVSVDAIHIPLRCNQRYTYDDQGFLSYPNRVQIDPTQLQEDKHPHLKLCDASPFVQAWLWFGLLGEVLHVGSRTTTAPKFISSKEFLKMRDGQPFLSTISLYKAIHEKSKRGSSILYNEWHQQRVESCLDTATKFTHNALATPYFQGLLAKDQTVGDLPDIFLTLLAVQALCQAIGASKSILFPCWSKSTLRGPGRSSPLANYLLLKSGWSPQEILELPQDVCARYYLSFFRQKASLRPSVKEDLLTPLHTEDCCGCELQQSQVSERDHPLDATKIPLFTFKKTGHKSGKLDMAIYTFDALKSTPYIAISHPRQSGLGNGTENSLPACQISRIQSLANQLVASSSSSDVAFWIDTLSLPLDRVARRSALRTAKAIFKHATSVLVLDSSISLYPISSAEEGLVRISYSNWKKRLWTIQEGALSHSLQFCFANRNVSLVDLFNEYSSSPQGPMTYNTLANPSHLCGENWKVRAETIDKFSEDVSAWADIITHSDRHDSESATIKKQDKEQFYRTLRLGYLSSSALEYFANDDERKLFPHVYQCLYQVYDPVIMDSNISRVIDKSFEAIVARLKKVRDLLSLNYLELEQG
;
A
#
# COMPACT_ATOMS: atom_id res chain seq x y z
N MET A 1 8.27 -15.42 -13.15
CA MET A 1 6.99 -14.67 -13.06
C MET A 1 7.20 -13.20 -13.41
N GLU A 2 7.83 -12.94 -14.54
CA GLU A 2 8.33 -11.64 -15.01
C GLU A 2 7.25 -10.72 -15.56
N HIS A 3 6.01 -11.22 -15.67
CA HIS A 3 4.85 -10.37 -15.91
C HIS A 3 4.55 -9.53 -14.66
N ILE A 4 5.05 -9.91 -13.48
CA ILE A 4 5.02 -9.12 -12.26
C ILE A 4 6.28 -8.26 -12.22
N PRO A 5 6.18 -6.92 -12.23
CA PRO A 5 7.35 -6.07 -12.18
C PRO A 5 8.10 -6.28 -10.87
N VAL A 6 9.40 -6.03 -10.87
CA VAL A 6 10.22 -6.02 -9.66
C VAL A 6 10.66 -4.56 -9.43
N PRO A 7 10.50 -4.01 -8.22
CA PRO A 7 10.95 -2.66 -7.88
C PRO A 7 12.45 -2.46 -8.14
N ARG A 8 12.89 -1.23 -8.46
CA ARG A 8 14.33 -0.92 -8.64
C ARG A 8 15.08 -0.79 -7.31
N GLY A 9 16.39 -1.08 -7.35
CA GLY A 9 17.38 -0.83 -6.28
C GLY A 9 18.00 -2.10 -5.70
N ASP A 10 19.05 -1.95 -4.87
CA ASP A 10 19.79 -3.04 -4.16
C ASP A 10 18.91 -3.90 -3.24
N VAL A 11 17.62 -3.58 -3.18
CA VAL A 11 16.60 -4.19 -2.35
C VAL A 11 15.80 -5.23 -3.13
N SER A 12 15.94 -5.27 -4.46
CA SER A 12 15.36 -6.35 -5.26
C SER A 12 16.05 -7.66 -4.87
N VAL A 13 15.41 -8.44 -4.00
CA VAL A 13 15.67 -9.88 -3.96
C VAL A 13 15.61 -10.35 -5.41
N ASP A 14 16.61 -11.11 -5.85
CA ASP A 14 16.62 -11.73 -7.18
C ASP A 14 15.21 -12.29 -7.46
N ALA A 15 14.64 -11.90 -8.61
CA ALA A 15 13.32 -12.38 -8.99
C ALA A 15 13.29 -13.92 -8.84
N ILE A 16 12.23 -14.47 -8.25
CA ILE A 16 12.16 -15.92 -8.04
C ILE A 16 12.14 -16.62 -9.40
N HIS A 17 13.20 -17.37 -9.68
CA HIS A 17 13.33 -18.21 -10.87
C HIS A 17 12.82 -19.61 -10.57
N ILE A 18 11.80 -20.06 -11.32
CA ILE A 18 11.28 -21.41 -11.20
C ILE A 18 11.96 -22.29 -12.25
N PRO A 19 12.85 -23.20 -11.86
CA PRO A 19 13.59 -24.00 -12.81
C PRO A 19 12.65 -24.95 -13.57
N LEU A 20 12.96 -25.22 -14.84
CA LEU A 20 12.23 -26.20 -15.62
C LEU A 20 12.59 -27.61 -15.11
N ARG A 21 11.57 -28.36 -14.69
CA ARG A 21 11.69 -29.72 -14.18
C ARG A 21 10.99 -30.77 -15.02
N CYS A 22 10.38 -30.37 -16.15
CA CYS A 22 9.81 -31.33 -17.09
C CYS A 22 10.83 -32.39 -17.49
N ASN A 23 10.42 -33.64 -17.41
CA ASN A 23 11.21 -34.81 -17.78
C ASN A 23 10.48 -35.61 -18.87
N GLN A 24 11.11 -36.65 -19.40
CA GLN A 24 10.52 -37.47 -20.47
C GLN A 24 9.15 -38.07 -20.08
N ARG A 25 8.97 -38.39 -18.79
CA ARG A 25 7.71 -38.93 -18.27
C ARG A 25 6.58 -37.89 -18.25
N TYR A 26 6.89 -36.66 -17.90
CA TYR A 26 5.93 -35.57 -17.73
C TYR A 26 6.19 -34.45 -18.75
N THR A 27 5.99 -34.79 -20.02
CA THR A 27 5.90 -33.80 -21.10
C THR A 27 4.44 -33.54 -21.42
N TYR A 28 4.05 -32.28 -21.59
CA TYR A 28 2.68 -31.96 -22.02
C TYR A 28 2.51 -32.31 -23.49
N ASP A 29 1.48 -33.09 -23.80
CA ASP A 29 1.26 -33.71 -25.11
C ASP A 29 0.31 -32.92 -26.02
N ASP A 30 -0.15 -31.75 -25.59
CA ASP A 30 -1.11 -30.89 -26.29
C ASP A 30 -2.49 -31.52 -26.54
N GLN A 31 -2.80 -32.68 -25.93
CA GLN A 31 -4.07 -33.43 -26.12
C GLN A 31 -5.17 -33.05 -25.10
N GLY A 32 -5.07 -31.85 -24.54
CA GLY A 32 -6.09 -31.27 -23.67
C GLY A 32 -5.76 -31.35 -22.18
N PHE A 33 -6.07 -30.25 -21.49
CA PHE A 33 -5.70 -30.02 -20.09
C PHE A 33 -6.41 -30.96 -19.11
N LEU A 34 -7.74 -31.10 -19.18
CA LEU A 34 -8.51 -31.85 -18.17
C LEU A 34 -8.25 -33.37 -18.21
N SER A 35 -7.89 -33.92 -19.37
CA SER A 35 -7.66 -35.35 -19.56
C SER A 35 -6.19 -35.75 -19.39
N TYR A 36 -5.27 -34.78 -19.26
CA TYR A 36 -3.83 -35.04 -19.16
C TYR A 36 -3.45 -35.94 -17.97
N PRO A 37 -3.94 -35.74 -16.73
CA PRO A 37 -3.56 -36.59 -15.61
C PRO A 37 -3.85 -38.08 -15.84
N ASN A 38 -5.00 -38.40 -16.46
CA ASN A 38 -5.36 -39.78 -16.77
C ASN A 38 -4.40 -40.41 -17.78
N ARG A 39 -3.92 -39.65 -18.77
CA ARG A 39 -2.97 -40.15 -19.78
C ARG A 39 -1.61 -40.48 -19.18
N VAL A 40 -1.17 -39.73 -18.18
CA VAL A 40 0.07 -40.01 -17.44
C VAL A 40 -0.16 -40.88 -16.19
N GLN A 41 -1.37 -41.42 -16.02
CA GLN A 41 -1.78 -42.31 -14.93
C GLN A 41 -1.54 -41.71 -13.54
N ILE A 42 -1.83 -40.41 -13.38
CA ILE A 42 -1.78 -39.71 -12.10
C ILE A 42 -3.20 -39.34 -11.69
N ASP A 43 -3.63 -39.77 -10.50
CA ASP A 43 -4.84 -39.28 -9.85
C ASP A 43 -4.52 -37.96 -9.11
N PRO A 44 -5.01 -36.80 -9.59
CA PRO A 44 -4.74 -35.52 -8.95
C PRO A 44 -5.28 -35.43 -7.52
N THR A 45 -6.36 -36.14 -7.21
CA THR A 45 -6.99 -36.13 -5.89
C THR A 45 -6.12 -36.84 -4.87
N GLN A 46 -5.55 -37.99 -5.25
CA GLN A 46 -4.60 -38.68 -4.39
C GLN A 46 -3.28 -37.91 -4.25
N LEU A 47 -2.83 -37.25 -5.32
CA LEU A 47 -1.58 -36.48 -5.30
C LEU A 47 -1.68 -35.22 -4.45
N GLN A 48 -2.77 -34.45 -4.56
CA GLN A 48 -2.99 -33.23 -3.76
C GLN A 48 -3.19 -33.54 -2.27
N GLU A 49 -3.49 -34.80 -1.91
CA GLU A 49 -3.55 -35.28 -0.52
C GLU A 49 -2.25 -35.98 -0.06
N ASP A 50 -1.22 -36.01 -0.91
CA ASP A 50 0.05 -36.72 -0.72
C ASP A 50 -0.09 -38.24 -0.48
N LYS A 51 -1.19 -38.83 -0.97
CA LYS A 51 -1.53 -40.27 -0.85
C LYS A 51 -1.22 -41.08 -2.10
N HIS A 52 -0.79 -40.45 -3.19
CA HIS A 52 -0.53 -41.14 -4.43
C HIS A 52 0.63 -42.15 -4.28
N PRO A 53 0.50 -43.40 -4.78
CA PRO A 53 1.44 -44.48 -4.49
C PRO A 53 2.82 -44.31 -5.13
N HIS A 54 2.89 -43.60 -6.27
CA HIS A 54 4.10 -43.54 -7.11
C HIS A 54 4.68 -42.14 -7.30
N LEU A 55 4.07 -41.12 -6.71
CA LEU A 55 4.51 -39.73 -6.85
C LEU A 55 4.13 -38.99 -5.57
N LYS A 56 5.14 -38.51 -4.85
CA LYS A 56 4.94 -37.66 -3.68
C LYS A 56 4.82 -36.20 -4.09
N LEU A 57 4.10 -35.43 -3.30
CA LEU A 57 3.85 -34.03 -3.58
C LEU A 57 5.15 -33.21 -3.62
N CYS A 58 6.13 -33.55 -2.78
CA CYS A 58 7.46 -32.93 -2.78
C CYS A 58 8.20 -33.03 -4.13
N ASP A 59 7.98 -34.13 -4.86
CA ASP A 59 8.65 -34.42 -6.13
C ASP A 59 7.75 -34.15 -7.35
N ALA A 60 6.55 -33.60 -7.13
CA ALA A 60 5.53 -33.46 -8.17
C ALA A 60 5.77 -32.29 -9.15
N SER A 61 6.82 -31.49 -8.97
CA SER A 61 7.10 -30.32 -9.81
C SER A 61 7.09 -30.62 -11.32
N PRO A 62 7.74 -31.70 -11.84
CA PRO A 62 7.67 -32.06 -13.26
C PRO A 62 6.24 -32.25 -13.80
N PHE A 63 5.41 -32.97 -13.04
CA PHE A 63 4.01 -33.23 -13.39
C PHE A 63 3.17 -31.95 -13.35
N VAL A 64 3.32 -31.15 -12.29
CA VAL A 64 2.58 -29.90 -12.12
C VAL A 64 2.97 -28.87 -13.19
N GLN A 65 4.24 -28.80 -13.58
CA GLN A 65 4.67 -27.95 -14.69
C GLN A 65 4.06 -28.40 -16.02
N ALA A 66 4.10 -29.69 -16.34
CA ALA A 66 3.49 -30.20 -17.57
C ALA A 66 1.97 -29.94 -17.62
N TRP A 67 1.28 -30.26 -16.53
CA TRP A 67 -0.17 -30.17 -16.47
C TRP A 67 -0.66 -28.74 -16.26
N LEU A 68 -0.28 -28.10 -15.16
CA LEU A 68 -0.85 -26.81 -14.76
C LEU A 68 -0.20 -25.63 -15.45
N TRP A 69 1.11 -25.66 -15.68
CA TRP A 69 1.76 -24.56 -16.38
C TRP A 69 1.56 -24.65 -17.90
N PHE A 70 2.13 -25.67 -18.54
CA PHE A 70 2.05 -25.81 -20.00
C PHE A 70 0.64 -26.16 -20.48
N GLY A 71 -0.11 -26.96 -19.72
CA GLY A 71 -1.49 -27.28 -20.07
C GLY A 71 -2.43 -26.07 -20.02
N LEU A 72 -2.33 -25.18 -19.03
CA LEU A 72 -3.11 -23.94 -19.00
C LEU A 72 -2.74 -23.01 -20.17
N LEU A 73 -1.45 -22.78 -20.39
CA LEU A 73 -0.98 -22.00 -21.53
C LEU A 73 -1.49 -22.60 -22.85
N GLY A 74 -1.51 -23.93 -22.93
CA GLY A 74 -1.97 -24.64 -24.11
C GLY A 74 -3.47 -24.60 -24.35
N GLU A 75 -4.28 -24.73 -23.30
CA GLU A 75 -5.74 -24.71 -23.43
C GLU A 75 -6.28 -23.28 -23.63
N VAL A 76 -5.74 -22.33 -22.85
CA VAL A 76 -6.23 -20.96 -22.83
C VAL A 76 -5.67 -20.14 -24.00
N LEU A 77 -4.35 -20.22 -24.21
CA LEU A 77 -3.61 -19.36 -25.13
C LEU A 77 -3.11 -20.10 -26.38
N HIS A 78 -3.46 -21.39 -26.53
CA HIS A 78 -3.03 -22.21 -27.66
C HIS A 78 -1.50 -22.25 -27.83
N VAL A 79 -0.79 -22.31 -26.70
CA VAL A 79 0.66 -22.52 -26.64
C VAL A 79 0.97 -24.02 -26.69
N GLY A 80 1.98 -24.44 -27.46
CA GLY A 80 2.31 -25.87 -27.55
C GLY A 80 3.49 -26.18 -28.47
N SER A 81 3.64 -27.45 -28.82
CA SER A 81 4.73 -27.97 -29.65
C SER A 81 4.58 -27.61 -31.13
N ARG A 82 3.42 -27.09 -31.58
CA ARG A 82 3.04 -26.85 -33.00
C ARG A 82 3.08 -28.11 -33.90
N THR A 83 3.51 -29.26 -33.37
CA THR A 83 3.60 -30.55 -34.06
C THR A 83 2.32 -31.38 -33.99
N THR A 84 1.36 -30.98 -33.16
CA THR A 84 0.06 -31.64 -32.99
C THR A 84 -0.99 -31.03 -33.93
N THR A 85 -2.04 -31.80 -34.23
CA THR A 85 -3.22 -31.32 -35.00
C THR A 85 -4.04 -30.25 -34.26
N ALA A 86 -3.84 -30.08 -32.94
CA ALA A 86 -4.45 -28.99 -32.18
C ALA A 86 -3.96 -27.61 -32.67
N PRO A 87 -4.79 -26.56 -32.68
CA PRO A 87 -4.47 -25.25 -33.27
C PRO A 87 -3.53 -24.43 -32.37
N LYS A 88 -2.32 -24.94 -32.13
CA LYS A 88 -1.26 -24.29 -31.34
C LYS A 88 -0.49 -23.33 -32.22
N PHE A 89 -0.54 -22.05 -31.91
CA PHE A 89 0.09 -21.01 -32.72
C PHE A 89 1.26 -20.30 -32.03
N ILE A 90 1.48 -20.54 -30.73
CA ILE A 90 2.63 -20.03 -29.98
C ILE A 90 3.47 -21.21 -29.51
N SER A 91 4.79 -21.13 -29.66
CA SER A 91 5.66 -22.20 -29.19
C SER A 91 5.76 -22.17 -27.66
N SER A 92 5.70 -23.33 -27.00
CA SER A 92 5.98 -23.45 -25.56
C SER A 92 7.37 -22.92 -25.17
N LYS A 93 8.33 -22.89 -26.11
CA LYS A 93 9.66 -22.30 -25.93
C LYS A 93 9.62 -20.80 -25.63
N GLU A 94 8.57 -20.07 -26.01
CA GLU A 94 8.42 -18.65 -25.69
C GLU A 94 8.18 -18.39 -24.19
N PHE A 95 7.82 -19.43 -23.44
CA PHE A 95 7.60 -19.42 -21.99
C PHE A 95 8.76 -20.05 -21.22
N LEU A 96 9.94 -20.11 -21.84
CA LEU A 96 11.19 -20.59 -21.26
C LEU A 96 12.28 -19.55 -21.47
N LYS A 97 13.15 -19.40 -20.48
CA LYS A 97 14.37 -18.58 -20.54
C LYS A 97 15.55 -19.34 -19.95
N MET A 98 16.75 -18.91 -20.28
CA MET A 98 18.00 -19.47 -19.77
C MET A 98 18.61 -18.49 -18.77
N ARG A 99 19.04 -18.96 -17.60
CA ARG A 99 19.89 -18.24 -16.65
C ARG A 99 20.97 -19.22 -16.17
N ASP A 100 22.22 -18.81 -16.23
CA ASP A 100 23.38 -19.62 -15.82
C ASP A 100 23.40 -21.03 -16.44
N GLY A 101 23.02 -21.13 -17.72
CA GLY A 101 22.97 -22.40 -18.45
C GLY A 101 21.78 -23.31 -18.11
N GLN A 102 20.89 -22.91 -17.20
CA GLN A 102 19.70 -23.69 -16.80
C GLN A 102 18.40 -23.06 -17.33
N PRO A 103 17.48 -23.86 -17.89
CA PRO A 103 16.17 -23.38 -18.31
C PRO A 103 15.23 -23.13 -17.11
N PHE A 104 14.46 -22.05 -17.16
CA PHE A 104 13.45 -21.70 -16.17
C PHE A 104 12.15 -21.22 -16.82
N LEU A 105 11.04 -21.34 -16.09
CA LEU A 105 9.71 -20.92 -16.54
C LEU A 105 9.62 -19.40 -16.62
N SER A 106 9.13 -18.91 -17.76
CA SER A 106 9.05 -17.48 -18.04
C SER A 106 7.65 -17.04 -18.43
N THR A 107 7.24 -15.87 -17.95
CA THR A 107 5.97 -15.21 -18.35
C THR A 107 6.20 -13.97 -19.21
N ILE A 108 7.41 -13.71 -19.69
CA ILE A 108 7.71 -12.47 -20.43
C ILE A 108 6.83 -12.31 -21.69
N SER A 109 6.49 -13.43 -22.34
CA SER A 109 5.66 -13.47 -23.55
C SER A 109 4.16 -13.60 -23.26
N LEU A 110 3.75 -13.62 -21.99
CA LEU A 110 2.36 -13.90 -21.59
C LEU A 110 1.39 -12.86 -22.13
N TYR A 111 1.70 -11.57 -21.99
CA TYR A 111 0.83 -10.51 -22.48
C TYR A 111 0.70 -10.53 -24.02
N LYS A 112 1.83 -10.72 -24.72
CA LYS A 112 1.84 -10.89 -26.18
C LYS A 112 0.94 -12.06 -26.60
N ALA A 113 1.02 -13.19 -25.91
CA ALA A 113 0.21 -14.37 -26.19
C ALA A 113 -1.30 -14.12 -26.00
N ILE A 114 -1.68 -13.44 -24.92
CA ILE A 114 -3.07 -13.04 -24.65
C ILE A 114 -3.60 -12.15 -25.78
N HIS A 115 -2.82 -11.16 -26.21
CA HIS A 115 -3.23 -10.23 -27.25
C HIS A 115 -3.28 -10.86 -28.65
N GLU A 116 -2.36 -11.77 -28.98
CA GLU A 116 -2.42 -12.52 -30.22
C GLU A 116 -3.63 -13.45 -30.26
N LYS A 117 -4.00 -14.07 -29.12
CA LYS A 117 -5.21 -14.88 -29.01
C LYS A 117 -6.47 -14.03 -29.18
N SER A 118 -6.55 -12.85 -28.56
CA SER A 118 -7.75 -12.00 -28.63
C SER A 118 -8.02 -11.45 -30.03
N LYS A 119 -6.98 -11.26 -30.86
CA LYS A 119 -7.12 -10.81 -32.26
C LYS A 119 -7.69 -11.85 -33.20
N ARG A 120 -7.61 -13.13 -32.85
CA ARG A 120 -8.08 -14.22 -33.70
C ARG A 120 -9.59 -14.37 -33.53
N GLY A 121 -10.32 -13.66 -34.38
CA GLY A 121 -11.78 -13.71 -34.44
C GLY A 121 -12.29 -15.15 -34.42
N SER A 122 -13.34 -15.38 -33.64
CA SER A 122 -13.95 -16.70 -33.44
C SER A 122 -15.47 -16.55 -33.39
N SER A 123 -16.20 -17.60 -33.74
CA SER A 123 -17.67 -17.57 -33.67
C SER A 123 -18.15 -17.37 -32.24
N ILE A 124 -19.35 -16.81 -32.06
CA ILE A 124 -19.96 -16.58 -30.74
C ILE A 124 -20.04 -17.90 -29.95
N LEU A 125 -20.53 -18.97 -30.58
CA LEU A 125 -20.63 -20.30 -29.98
C LEU A 125 -19.27 -20.87 -29.55
N TYR A 126 -18.22 -20.65 -30.35
CA TYR A 126 -16.87 -21.07 -29.97
C TYR A 126 -16.35 -20.26 -28.78
N ASN A 127 -16.60 -18.96 -28.73
CA ASN A 127 -16.20 -18.12 -27.61
C ASN A 127 -16.90 -18.52 -26.30
N GLU A 128 -18.19 -18.83 -26.35
CA GLU A 128 -18.95 -19.33 -25.18
C GLU A 128 -18.40 -20.68 -24.69
N TRP A 129 -18.18 -21.62 -25.60
CA TRP A 129 -17.56 -22.91 -25.27
C TRP A 129 -16.15 -22.74 -24.71
N HIS A 130 -15.32 -21.93 -25.37
CA HIS A 130 -13.93 -21.68 -24.95
C HIS A 130 -13.89 -20.98 -23.60
N GLN A 131 -14.80 -20.04 -23.33
CA GLN A 131 -14.93 -19.40 -22.02
C GLN A 131 -15.21 -20.42 -20.92
N GLN A 132 -16.25 -21.26 -21.08
CA GLN A 132 -16.56 -22.32 -20.10
C GLN A 132 -15.37 -23.26 -19.90
N ARG A 133 -14.66 -23.55 -20.99
CA ARG A 133 -13.46 -24.39 -20.94
C ARG A 133 -12.34 -23.74 -20.14
N VAL A 134 -12.05 -22.46 -20.37
CA VAL A 134 -11.06 -21.69 -19.60
C VAL A 134 -11.43 -21.65 -18.13
N GLU A 135 -12.70 -21.41 -17.80
CA GLU A 135 -13.18 -21.41 -16.41
C GLU A 135 -12.98 -22.75 -15.72
N SER A 136 -13.34 -23.86 -16.38
CA SER A 136 -13.12 -25.21 -15.85
C SER A 136 -11.65 -25.51 -15.61
N CYS A 137 -10.76 -25.07 -16.51
CA CYS A 137 -9.32 -25.27 -16.35
C CYS A 137 -8.74 -24.44 -15.21
N LEU A 138 -9.12 -23.16 -15.10
CA LEU A 138 -8.71 -22.28 -14.01
C LEU A 138 -9.22 -22.79 -12.65
N ASP A 139 -10.47 -23.23 -12.58
CA ASP A 139 -11.05 -23.80 -11.35
C ASP A 139 -10.33 -25.08 -10.92
N THR A 140 -10.03 -25.98 -11.87
CA THR A 140 -9.26 -27.20 -11.62
C THR A 140 -7.85 -26.89 -11.07
N ALA A 141 -7.12 -25.98 -11.72
CA ALA A 141 -5.78 -25.58 -11.28
C ALA A 141 -5.81 -24.89 -9.91
N THR A 142 -6.80 -24.02 -9.69
CA THR A 142 -6.98 -23.32 -8.41
C THR A 142 -7.32 -24.29 -7.28
N LYS A 143 -8.22 -25.26 -7.51
CA LYS A 143 -8.56 -26.30 -6.53
C LYS A 143 -7.37 -27.18 -6.19
N PHE A 144 -6.64 -27.66 -7.21
CA PHE A 144 -5.46 -28.48 -7.00
C PHE A 144 -4.41 -27.74 -6.17
N THR A 145 -4.06 -26.51 -6.54
CA THR A 145 -3.06 -25.71 -5.80
C THR A 145 -3.53 -25.42 -4.38
N HIS A 146 -4.80 -25.10 -4.17
CA HIS A 146 -5.37 -24.87 -2.84
C HIS A 146 -5.27 -26.12 -1.95
N ASN A 147 -5.70 -27.28 -2.45
CA ASN A 147 -5.70 -28.53 -1.69
C ASN A 147 -4.27 -29.01 -1.39
N ALA A 148 -3.37 -28.92 -2.36
CA ALA A 148 -1.96 -29.24 -2.16
C ALA A 148 -1.36 -28.41 -1.01
N LEU A 149 -1.65 -27.11 -0.96
CA LEU A 149 -1.16 -26.22 0.10
C LEU A 149 -1.81 -26.45 1.47
N ALA A 150 -2.96 -27.10 1.52
CA ALA A 150 -3.62 -27.49 2.76
C ALA A 150 -3.02 -28.76 3.40
N THR A 151 -2.13 -29.47 2.71
CA THR A 151 -1.52 -30.71 3.23
C THR A 151 -0.60 -30.45 4.44
N PRO A 152 -0.49 -31.43 5.37
CA PRO A 152 0.45 -31.34 6.49
C PRO A 152 1.90 -31.13 6.05
N TYR A 153 2.29 -31.67 4.90
CA TYR A 153 3.61 -31.46 4.29
C TYR A 153 3.88 -29.96 4.08
N PHE A 154 3.00 -29.26 3.37
CA PHE A 154 3.17 -27.83 3.09
C PHE A 154 3.01 -26.96 4.33
N GLN A 155 2.07 -27.28 5.22
CA GLN A 155 1.90 -26.55 6.49
C GLN A 155 3.15 -26.68 7.38
N GLY A 156 3.74 -27.88 7.45
CA GLY A 156 4.98 -28.11 8.18
C GLY A 156 6.20 -27.43 7.54
N LEU A 157 6.22 -27.28 6.21
CA LEU A 157 7.25 -26.53 5.51
C LEU A 157 7.14 -25.02 5.79
N LEU A 158 5.94 -24.46 5.71
CA LEU A 158 5.68 -23.04 5.97
C LEU A 158 5.92 -22.64 7.43
N ALA A 159 5.78 -23.58 8.36
CA ALA A 159 6.10 -23.38 9.77
C ALA A 159 7.61 -23.32 10.05
N LYS A 160 8.46 -23.80 9.13
CA LYS A 160 9.92 -23.73 9.27
C LYS A 160 10.41 -22.37 8.77
N ASP A 161 11.33 -21.77 9.50
CA ASP A 161 11.92 -20.46 9.14
C ASP A 161 13.02 -20.59 8.07
N GLN A 162 12.77 -21.34 6.98
CA GLN A 162 13.76 -21.60 5.93
C GLN A 162 14.05 -20.37 5.06
N THR A 163 15.23 -20.28 4.44
CA THR A 163 15.46 -19.22 3.45
C THR A 163 14.67 -19.49 2.17
N VAL A 164 14.36 -18.44 1.39
CA VAL A 164 13.60 -18.60 0.14
C VAL A 164 14.35 -19.50 -0.87
N GLY A 165 15.68 -19.51 -0.83
CA GLY A 165 16.52 -20.35 -1.69
C GLY A 165 16.48 -21.84 -1.36
N ASP A 166 16.11 -22.19 -0.12
CA ASP A 166 16.01 -23.59 0.32
C ASP A 166 14.63 -24.21 0.08
N LEU A 167 13.71 -23.46 -0.53
CA LEU A 167 12.35 -23.92 -0.77
C LEU A 167 12.32 -25.00 -1.88
N PRO A 168 11.56 -26.10 -1.70
CA PRO A 168 11.40 -27.13 -2.73
C PRO A 168 10.82 -26.57 -4.04
N ASP A 169 11.25 -27.12 -5.18
CA ASP A 169 10.79 -26.68 -6.50
C ASP A 169 9.26 -26.71 -6.67
N ILE A 170 8.57 -27.64 -5.98
CA ILE A 170 7.10 -27.70 -6.00
C ILE A 170 6.48 -26.44 -5.39
N PHE A 171 7.07 -25.84 -4.35
CA PHE A 171 6.61 -24.58 -3.76
C PHE A 171 6.60 -23.47 -4.81
N LEU A 172 7.76 -23.29 -5.47
CA LEU A 172 7.95 -22.26 -6.48
C LEU A 172 7.01 -22.50 -7.68
N THR A 173 6.84 -23.77 -8.07
CA THR A 173 5.94 -24.18 -9.15
C THR A 173 4.48 -23.85 -8.84
N LEU A 174 3.99 -24.16 -7.63
CA LEU A 174 2.61 -23.84 -7.23
C LEU A 174 2.36 -22.34 -7.17
N LEU A 175 3.33 -21.55 -6.65
CA LEU A 175 3.24 -20.09 -6.66
C LEU A 175 3.15 -19.54 -8.10
N ALA A 176 3.97 -20.07 -9.02
CA ALA A 176 3.96 -19.68 -10.43
C ALA A 176 2.65 -20.01 -11.13
N VAL A 177 2.07 -21.17 -10.84
CA VAL A 177 0.75 -21.58 -11.35
C VAL A 177 -0.34 -20.67 -10.81
N GLN A 178 -0.34 -20.35 -9.51
CA GLN A 178 -1.32 -19.43 -8.92
C GLN A 178 -1.24 -18.04 -9.57
N ALA A 179 -0.03 -17.52 -9.77
CA ALA A 179 0.18 -16.24 -10.46
C ALA A 179 -0.31 -16.29 -11.91
N LEU A 180 -0.03 -17.37 -12.65
CA LEU A 180 -0.52 -17.57 -14.01
C LEU A 180 -2.06 -17.62 -14.07
N CYS A 181 -2.71 -18.36 -13.16
CA CYS A 181 -4.16 -18.44 -13.06
C CYS A 181 -4.77 -17.05 -12.82
N GLN A 182 -4.19 -16.27 -11.91
CA GLN A 182 -4.66 -14.91 -11.63
C GLN A 182 -4.48 -13.99 -12.84
N ALA A 183 -3.32 -14.03 -13.51
CA ALA A 183 -3.06 -13.23 -14.70
C ALA A 183 -4.03 -13.53 -15.86
N ILE A 184 -4.28 -14.82 -16.12
CA ILE A 184 -5.27 -15.25 -17.11
C ILE A 184 -6.68 -14.79 -16.70
N GLY A 185 -7.03 -14.97 -15.42
CA GLY A 185 -8.32 -14.55 -14.87
C GLY A 185 -8.56 -13.04 -15.03
N ALA A 186 -7.53 -12.22 -14.77
CA ALA A 186 -7.60 -10.77 -14.95
C ALA A 186 -7.74 -10.35 -16.43
N SER A 187 -7.26 -11.19 -17.36
CA SER A 187 -7.26 -10.92 -18.81
C SER A 187 -8.53 -11.41 -19.53
N LYS A 188 -9.53 -11.90 -18.80
CA LYS A 188 -10.78 -12.44 -19.36
C LYS A 188 -11.52 -11.45 -20.25
N SER A 189 -11.58 -10.16 -19.89
CA SER A 189 -12.22 -9.12 -20.71
C SER A 189 -11.53 -8.88 -22.04
N ILE A 190 -10.21 -9.11 -22.10
CA ILE A 190 -9.41 -8.98 -23.33
C ILE A 190 -9.60 -10.22 -24.19
N LEU A 191 -9.62 -11.40 -23.57
CA LEU A 191 -9.82 -12.68 -24.26
C LEU A 191 -11.25 -12.83 -24.80
N PHE A 192 -12.25 -12.25 -24.13
CA PHE A 192 -13.67 -12.42 -24.42
C PHE A 192 -14.42 -11.08 -24.43
N PRO A 193 -14.48 -10.37 -25.58
CA PRO A 193 -15.06 -9.02 -25.67
C PRO A 193 -16.56 -8.90 -25.36
N CYS A 194 -17.35 -9.97 -25.55
CA CYS A 194 -18.79 -10.00 -25.25
C CYS A 194 -19.11 -10.35 -23.79
N TRP A 195 -18.10 -10.39 -22.91
CA TRP A 195 -18.27 -10.73 -21.50
C TRP A 195 -19.07 -9.66 -20.75
N SER A 196 -20.21 -10.06 -20.16
CA SER A 196 -20.99 -9.24 -19.23
C SER A 196 -20.13 -8.84 -18.02
N LYS A 197 -19.95 -7.54 -17.76
CA LYS A 197 -19.27 -6.98 -16.57
C LYS A 197 -19.85 -7.48 -15.22
N SER A 198 -20.88 -8.33 -15.20
CA SER A 198 -21.61 -8.77 -14.01
C SER A 198 -20.94 -9.87 -13.18
N THR A 199 -19.87 -10.52 -13.64
CA THR A 199 -19.04 -11.31 -12.72
C THR A 199 -18.07 -10.37 -12.01
N LEU A 200 -18.58 -9.82 -10.90
CA LEU A 200 -17.80 -9.27 -9.80
C LEU A 200 -16.47 -10.03 -9.69
N ARG A 201 -15.37 -9.26 -9.66
CA ARG A 201 -14.07 -9.75 -9.20
C ARG A 201 -14.33 -10.60 -7.96
N GLY A 202 -14.14 -11.92 -8.08
CA GLY A 202 -14.12 -12.76 -6.90
C GLY A 202 -13.03 -12.19 -5.98
N PRO A 203 -13.25 -12.12 -4.66
CA PRO A 203 -12.16 -11.76 -3.75
C PRO A 203 -10.99 -12.67 -4.07
N GLY A 204 -9.81 -12.08 -4.34
CA GLY A 204 -8.60 -12.84 -4.54
C GLY A 204 -8.49 -13.91 -3.43
N ARG A 205 -8.04 -15.11 -3.77
CA ARG A 205 -7.81 -16.14 -2.75
C ARG A 205 -6.39 -15.96 -2.23
N SER A 206 -6.27 -15.70 -0.92
CA SER A 206 -4.99 -15.68 -0.21
C SER A 206 -4.16 -16.91 -0.58
N SER A 207 -2.92 -16.70 -1.02
CA SER A 207 -1.94 -17.78 -1.15
C SER A 207 -1.07 -17.85 0.11
N PRO A 208 -1.04 -18.98 0.85
CA PRO A 208 -0.10 -19.19 1.94
C PRO A 208 1.36 -18.97 1.52
N LEU A 209 1.70 -19.27 0.26
CA LEU A 209 3.04 -19.08 -0.29
C LEU A 209 3.40 -17.60 -0.41
N ALA A 210 2.48 -16.78 -0.93
CA ALA A 210 2.70 -15.33 -1.01
C ALA A 210 2.74 -14.69 0.38
N ASN A 211 1.93 -15.18 1.33
CA ASN A 211 1.99 -14.73 2.72
C ASN A 211 3.34 -15.06 3.37
N TYR A 212 3.88 -16.24 3.09
CA TYR A 212 5.21 -16.63 3.55
C TYR A 212 6.30 -15.67 3.02
N LEU A 213 6.25 -15.33 1.72
CA LEU A 213 7.18 -14.34 1.15
C LEU A 213 7.04 -12.97 1.82
N LEU A 214 5.82 -12.50 2.06
CA LEU A 214 5.58 -11.26 2.81
C LEU A 214 6.19 -11.29 4.22
N LEU A 215 5.97 -12.38 4.98
CA LEU A 215 6.56 -12.55 6.31
C LEU A 215 8.10 -12.49 6.26
N LYS A 216 8.71 -13.14 5.27
CA LYS A 216 10.17 -13.12 5.07
C LYS A 216 10.71 -11.73 4.73
N SER A 217 9.93 -10.94 4.01
CA SER A 217 10.23 -9.55 3.68
C SER A 217 9.99 -8.58 4.84
N GLY A 218 9.52 -9.08 5.99
CA GLY A 218 9.35 -8.29 7.22
C GLY A 218 7.93 -7.75 7.44
N TRP A 219 6.95 -8.15 6.63
CA TRP A 219 5.56 -7.85 6.94
C TRP A 219 5.11 -8.63 8.17
N SER A 220 4.33 -7.99 9.05
CA SER A 220 3.73 -8.66 10.21
C SER A 220 2.48 -9.47 9.83
N PRO A 221 2.10 -10.50 10.60
CA PRO A 221 0.88 -11.26 10.34
C PRO A 221 -0.38 -10.39 10.27
N GLN A 222 -0.48 -9.36 11.11
CA GLN A 222 -1.61 -8.44 11.11
C GLN A 222 -1.68 -7.61 9.82
N GLU A 223 -0.54 -7.07 9.36
CA GLU A 223 -0.52 -6.31 8.11
C GLU A 223 -0.89 -7.18 6.91
N ILE A 224 -0.44 -8.44 6.86
CA ILE A 224 -0.75 -9.36 5.77
C ILE A 224 -2.26 -9.59 5.64
N LEU A 225 -3.00 -9.64 6.75
CA LEU A 225 -4.46 -9.77 6.74
C LEU A 225 -5.16 -8.58 6.08
N GLU A 226 -4.56 -7.39 6.16
CA GLU A 226 -5.09 -6.14 5.59
C GLU A 226 -4.66 -5.90 4.13
N LEU A 227 -3.75 -6.73 3.60
CA LEU A 227 -3.31 -6.64 2.20
C LEU A 227 -4.33 -7.27 1.24
N PRO A 228 -4.38 -6.81 -0.03
CA PRO A 228 -5.14 -7.48 -1.07
C PRO A 228 -4.84 -8.97 -1.09
N GLN A 229 -5.88 -9.80 -1.24
CA GLN A 229 -5.76 -11.25 -1.18
C GLN A 229 -5.17 -11.85 -2.48
N ASP A 230 -5.01 -11.02 -3.50
CA ASP A 230 -4.39 -11.28 -4.80
C ASP A 230 -2.96 -11.83 -4.67
N VAL A 231 -2.70 -13.02 -5.22
CA VAL A 231 -1.37 -13.66 -5.15
C VAL A 231 -0.30 -12.80 -5.85
N CYS A 232 -0.63 -12.20 -7.00
CA CYS A 232 0.36 -11.40 -7.71
C CYS A 232 0.66 -10.08 -7.01
N ALA A 233 -0.36 -9.43 -6.41
CA ALA A 233 -0.15 -8.22 -5.62
C ALA A 233 0.69 -8.51 -4.37
N ARG A 234 0.40 -9.60 -3.65
CA ARG A 234 1.19 -10.03 -2.49
C ARG A 234 2.61 -10.40 -2.84
N TYR A 235 2.81 -11.11 -3.95
CA TYR A 235 4.14 -11.40 -4.48
C TYR A 235 4.89 -10.10 -4.78
N TYR A 236 4.25 -9.13 -5.45
CA TYR A 236 4.85 -7.83 -5.72
C TYR A 236 5.23 -7.08 -4.43
N LEU A 237 4.32 -7.02 -3.45
CA LEU A 237 4.55 -6.37 -2.16
C LEU A 237 5.64 -7.05 -1.31
N SER A 238 5.96 -8.32 -1.57
CA SER A 238 7.09 -8.98 -0.92
C SER A 238 8.44 -8.34 -1.29
N PHE A 239 8.54 -7.58 -2.39
CA PHE A 239 9.79 -6.88 -2.74
C PHE A 239 9.92 -5.48 -2.09
N PHE A 240 8.90 -5.00 -1.37
CA PHE A 240 8.82 -3.59 -0.94
C PHE A 240 9.47 -3.32 0.42
N ARG A 241 9.71 -4.37 1.21
CA ARG A 241 10.27 -4.27 2.55
C ARG A 241 11.42 -5.26 2.71
N GLN A 242 12.39 -4.88 3.52
CA GLN A 242 13.40 -5.79 4.03
C GLN A 242 13.31 -5.85 5.55
N LYS A 243 13.32 -7.06 6.10
CA LYS A 243 13.24 -7.31 7.54
C LYS A 243 14.35 -6.57 8.31
N ALA A 244 15.55 -6.45 7.72
CA ALA A 244 16.68 -5.74 8.32
C ALA A 244 16.44 -4.23 8.51
N SER A 245 15.56 -3.62 7.71
CA SER A 245 15.28 -2.18 7.73
C SER A 245 14.14 -1.81 8.70
N LEU A 246 13.52 -2.80 9.37
CA LEU A 246 12.37 -2.57 10.23
C LEU A 246 12.78 -2.32 11.69
N ARG A 247 12.18 -1.29 12.28
CA ARG A 247 12.37 -0.94 13.69
C ARG A 247 11.39 -1.72 14.57
N PRO A 248 11.82 -2.14 15.76
CA PRO A 248 10.89 -2.58 16.78
C PRO A 248 9.96 -1.42 17.18
N SER A 249 8.72 -1.75 17.53
CA SER A 249 7.77 -0.76 18.03
C SER A 249 8.23 -0.23 19.38
N VAL A 250 8.47 1.07 19.48
CA VAL A 250 8.88 1.78 20.70
C VAL A 250 7.76 2.74 21.11
N LYS A 251 7.55 2.88 22.42
CA LYS A 251 6.62 3.87 22.98
C LYS A 251 7.04 5.28 22.56
N GLU A 252 6.07 6.13 22.27
CA GLU A 252 6.33 7.46 21.69
C GLU A 252 7.19 8.36 22.60
N ASP A 253 6.95 8.31 23.91
CA ASP A 253 7.71 9.05 24.93
C ASP A 253 9.19 8.58 25.04
N LEU A 254 9.54 7.44 24.43
CA LEU A 254 10.89 6.85 24.43
C LEU A 254 11.57 6.91 23.05
N LEU A 255 11.01 7.67 22.11
CA LEU A 255 11.59 7.78 20.77
C LEU A 255 12.88 8.60 20.81
N THR A 256 13.94 8.03 20.23
CA THR A 256 15.19 8.72 19.95
C THR A 256 15.33 8.94 18.45
N PRO A 257 15.70 10.15 18.01
CA PRO A 257 15.89 10.43 16.60
C PRO A 257 17.13 9.71 16.06
N LEU A 258 17.19 9.51 14.75
CA LEU A 258 18.32 8.88 14.07
C LEU A 258 19.16 9.84 13.29
N HIS A 259 20.41 9.46 13.14
CA HIS A 259 21.28 10.02 12.13
C HIS A 259 20.90 9.54 10.73
N THR A 260 21.34 10.26 9.71
CA THR A 260 21.17 9.86 8.30
C THR A 260 22.09 8.69 7.93
N GLU A 261 23.19 8.52 8.65
CA GLU A 261 24.21 7.49 8.47
C GLU A 261 24.61 6.92 9.83
N ASP A 262 24.91 5.62 9.87
CA ASP A 262 25.48 4.98 11.05
C ASP A 262 26.84 5.61 11.37
N CYS A 263 27.08 5.92 12.65
CA CYS A 263 28.32 6.57 13.13
C CYS A 263 28.57 8.00 12.60
N CYS A 264 27.53 8.72 12.17
CA CYS A 264 27.65 10.13 11.77
C CYS A 264 28.33 10.99 12.87
N GLY A 265 28.05 10.73 14.15
CA GLY A 265 28.71 11.40 15.28
C GLY A 265 28.47 12.91 15.34
N CYS A 266 27.40 13.41 14.72
CA CYS A 266 26.98 14.79 14.85
C CYS A 266 26.17 15.01 16.14
N GLU A 267 26.12 16.24 16.62
CA GLU A 267 25.37 16.57 17.82
C GLU A 267 23.86 16.73 17.54
N LEU A 268 23.06 16.61 18.60
CA LEU A 268 21.67 17.02 18.59
C LEU A 268 21.60 18.56 18.63
N GLN A 269 20.80 19.14 17.75
CA GLN A 269 20.51 20.57 17.75
C GLN A 269 19.16 20.77 18.41
N GLN A 270 19.18 21.42 19.56
CA GLN A 270 17.97 21.73 20.32
C GLN A 270 17.33 23.02 19.78
N SER A 271 16.01 23.02 19.67
CA SER A 271 15.26 24.25 19.39
C SER A 271 15.18 25.10 20.66
N GLN A 272 15.24 26.42 20.51
CA GLN A 272 15.08 27.36 21.62
C GLN A 272 13.60 27.55 22.03
N VAL A 273 12.74 26.56 21.80
CA VAL A 273 11.34 26.61 22.24
C VAL A 273 11.35 26.41 23.76
N SER A 274 11.37 27.50 24.53
CA SER A 274 11.44 27.49 26.00
C SER A 274 10.19 26.81 26.58
N GLU A 275 10.38 25.79 27.43
CA GLU A 275 9.31 25.19 28.24
C GLU A 275 8.74 26.15 29.29
N ARG A 276 9.46 27.23 29.64
CA ARG A 276 9.16 28.05 30.83
C ARG A 276 8.59 29.43 30.55
N ASP A 277 8.66 29.94 29.31
CA ASP A 277 8.31 31.34 29.05
C ASP A 277 6.94 31.60 28.43
N HIS A 278 6.21 30.59 27.94
CA HIS A 278 4.87 30.83 27.41
C HIS A 278 3.90 29.66 27.69
N PRO A 279 2.73 29.89 28.32
CA PRO A 279 1.56 29.14 27.87
C PRO A 279 1.43 29.46 26.38
N LEU A 280 1.54 28.45 25.52
CA LEU A 280 1.61 28.64 24.07
C LEU A 280 0.54 29.60 23.61
N ASP A 281 0.99 30.81 23.30
CA ASP A 281 0.22 31.70 22.47
C ASP A 281 0.12 30.99 21.13
N ALA A 282 -1.04 30.38 20.88
CA ALA A 282 -1.35 29.64 19.67
C ALA A 282 -1.08 30.45 18.41
N THR A 283 -0.88 31.77 18.53
CA THR A 283 -0.54 32.68 17.44
C THR A 283 0.95 32.68 17.05
N LYS A 284 1.86 32.15 17.87
CA LYS A 284 3.32 32.16 17.62
C LYS A 284 3.81 30.84 17.04
N ILE A 285 4.33 30.88 15.81
CA ILE A 285 4.70 29.70 15.03
C ILE A 285 6.20 29.76 14.72
N PRO A 286 7.03 28.82 15.23
CA PRO A 286 8.45 28.80 14.96
C PRO A 286 8.73 28.19 13.59
N LEU A 287 9.43 28.92 12.73
CA LEU A 287 10.03 28.39 11.51
C LEU A 287 11.55 28.32 11.65
N PHE A 288 12.16 27.34 11.00
CA PHE A 288 13.57 27.03 11.14
C PHE A 288 14.31 27.18 9.82
N THR A 289 15.56 27.61 9.91
CA THR A 289 16.56 27.47 8.84
C THR A 289 17.84 26.88 9.44
N PHE A 290 18.62 26.18 8.63
CA PHE A 290 19.83 25.54 9.11
C PHE A 290 21.03 25.85 8.22
N LYS A 291 21.98 26.59 8.78
CA LYS A 291 23.22 26.94 8.08
C LYS A 291 24.30 25.92 8.41
N LYS A 292 24.70 25.14 7.41
CA LYS A 292 25.79 24.17 7.55
C LYS A 292 27.12 24.90 7.71
N THR A 293 27.82 24.66 8.81
CA THR A 293 29.14 25.25 9.11
C THR A 293 30.29 24.25 8.97
N GLY A 294 29.98 22.96 8.82
CA GLY A 294 30.95 21.89 8.62
C GLY A 294 30.28 20.57 8.23
N HIS A 295 31.05 19.47 8.16
CA HIS A 295 30.53 18.16 7.75
C HIS A 295 29.56 17.56 8.78
N LYS A 296 29.70 17.93 10.06
CA LYS A 296 28.92 17.40 11.20
C LYS A 296 28.35 18.50 12.11
N SER A 297 28.48 19.76 11.71
CA SER A 297 28.10 20.93 12.50
C SER A 297 27.33 21.93 11.64
N GLY A 298 26.40 22.62 12.27
CA GLY A 298 25.69 23.73 11.68
C GLY A 298 24.94 24.48 12.77
N LYS A 299 24.31 25.58 12.38
CA LYS A 299 23.54 26.41 13.30
C LYS A 299 22.08 26.35 12.89
N LEU A 300 21.24 25.92 13.84
CA LEU A 300 19.79 26.02 13.73
C LEU A 300 19.36 27.44 14.12
N ASP A 301 18.88 28.20 13.14
CA ASP A 301 18.28 29.51 13.36
C ASP A 301 16.75 29.35 13.42
N MET A 302 16.11 29.98 14.40
CA MET A 302 14.65 29.99 14.59
C MET A 302 14.11 31.41 14.45
N ALA A 303 13.01 31.57 13.73
CA ALA A 303 12.24 32.80 13.68
C ALA A 303 10.77 32.53 14.03
N ILE A 304 10.16 33.41 14.81
CA ILE A 304 8.77 33.28 15.26
C ILE A 304 7.86 34.13 14.36
N TYR A 305 6.80 33.51 13.85
CA TYR A 305 5.81 34.15 12.99
C TYR A 305 4.45 34.19 13.66
N THR A 306 3.67 35.23 13.35
CA THR A 306 2.23 35.24 13.62
C THR A 306 1.49 34.45 12.54
N PHE A 307 0.26 34.01 12.81
CA PHE A 307 -0.58 33.37 11.79
C PHE A 307 -0.73 34.18 10.50
N ASP A 308 -0.91 35.50 10.61
CA ASP A 308 -1.09 36.33 9.42
C ASP A 308 0.21 36.50 8.62
N ALA A 309 1.36 36.58 9.30
CA ALA A 309 2.65 36.57 8.63
C ALA A 309 2.97 35.22 7.97
N LEU A 310 2.52 34.11 8.57
CA LEU A 310 2.72 32.76 8.03
C LEU A 310 2.07 32.59 6.65
N LYS A 311 0.88 33.17 6.44
CA LYS A 311 0.12 33.06 5.17
C LYS A 311 0.87 33.64 3.97
N SER A 312 1.77 34.59 4.18
CA SER A 312 2.57 35.25 3.13
C SER A 312 4.04 34.82 3.14
N THR A 313 4.45 33.95 4.06
CA THR A 313 5.83 33.47 4.18
C THR A 313 5.98 32.14 3.42
N PRO A 314 6.93 32.02 2.47
CA PRO A 314 7.25 30.72 1.86
C PRO A 314 7.98 29.80 2.85
N TYR A 315 7.45 28.61 3.07
CA TYR A 315 8.09 27.57 3.90
C TYR A 315 7.58 26.18 3.56
N ILE A 316 8.35 25.17 3.99
CA ILE A 316 8.02 23.75 3.81
C ILE A 316 7.62 23.14 5.17
N ALA A 317 6.45 22.49 5.23
CA ALA A 317 6.07 21.71 6.41
C ALA A 317 6.48 20.24 6.22
N ILE A 318 7.08 19.64 7.23
CA ILE A 318 7.54 18.25 7.19
C ILE A 318 6.47 17.35 7.84
N SER A 319 5.92 16.43 7.05
CA SER A 319 5.03 15.37 7.53
C SER A 319 5.81 14.07 7.66
N HIS A 320 5.83 13.46 8.84
CA HIS A 320 6.60 12.23 9.06
C HIS A 320 5.98 11.32 10.13
N PRO A 321 6.10 9.99 9.99
CA PRO A 321 5.89 9.11 11.12
C PRO A 321 7.02 9.32 12.14
N ARG A 322 6.69 9.69 13.38
CA ARG A 322 7.69 9.90 14.45
C ARG A 322 8.58 8.67 14.68
N GLN A 323 8.00 7.46 14.60
CA GLN A 323 8.72 6.19 14.71
C GLN A 323 9.70 5.91 13.57
N SER A 324 9.62 6.61 12.45
CA SER A 324 10.54 6.47 11.30
C SER A 324 11.91 7.13 11.55
N GLY A 325 12.22 7.58 12.77
CA GLY A 325 13.54 8.07 13.16
C GLY A 325 13.68 9.59 13.21
N LEU A 326 12.59 10.33 13.05
CA LEU A 326 12.56 11.80 13.17
C LEU A 326 11.79 12.28 14.40
N GLY A 327 11.23 11.38 15.21
CA GLY A 327 10.62 11.72 16.49
C GLY A 327 11.62 11.74 17.64
N ASN A 328 11.44 12.68 18.56
CA ASN A 328 12.15 12.76 19.83
C ASN A 328 11.14 12.91 20.98
N GLY A 329 11.16 11.95 21.91
CA GLY A 329 10.24 11.89 23.05
C GLY A 329 10.72 12.67 24.27
N THR A 330 12.02 13.00 24.34
CA THR A 330 12.64 13.58 25.53
C THR A 330 13.04 15.04 25.36
N GLU A 331 13.24 15.49 24.12
CA GLU A 331 13.75 16.83 23.81
C GLU A 331 13.17 17.36 22.49
N ASN A 332 13.06 18.69 22.36
CA ASN A 332 12.83 19.33 21.08
C ASN A 332 14.13 19.46 20.27
N SER A 333 14.74 18.33 19.93
CA SER A 333 16.04 18.28 19.26
C SER A 333 16.10 17.22 18.16
N LEU A 334 16.91 17.49 17.12
CA LEU A 334 17.20 16.56 16.02
C LEU A 334 18.69 16.53 15.70
N PRO A 335 19.24 15.40 15.20
CA PRO A 335 20.62 15.34 14.74
C PRO A 335 20.90 16.36 13.64
N ALA A 336 22.03 17.07 13.74
CA ALA A 336 22.43 18.08 12.74
C ALA A 336 22.43 17.55 11.30
N CYS A 337 22.75 16.26 11.09
CA CYS A 337 22.69 15.63 9.78
C CYS A 337 21.26 15.52 9.22
N GLN A 338 20.25 15.24 10.07
CA GLN A 338 18.85 15.20 9.63
C GLN A 338 18.35 16.60 9.30
N ILE A 339 18.69 17.60 10.12
CA ILE A 339 18.31 18.99 9.87
C ILE A 339 18.96 19.49 8.57
N SER A 340 20.25 19.18 8.35
CA SER A 340 20.93 19.49 7.10
C SER A 340 20.26 18.82 5.89
N ARG A 341 19.78 17.58 6.03
CA ARG A 341 19.04 16.87 4.98
C ARG A 341 17.70 17.55 4.72
N ILE A 342 16.94 17.88 5.76
CA ILE A 342 15.65 18.57 5.66
C ILE A 342 15.82 19.93 4.97
N GLN A 343 16.82 20.73 5.38
CA GLN A 343 17.12 22.01 4.74
C GLN A 343 17.45 21.85 3.25
N SER A 344 18.27 20.85 2.91
CA SER A 344 18.63 20.57 1.52
C SER A 344 17.41 20.19 0.68
N LEU A 345 16.51 19.37 1.23
CA LEU A 345 15.27 18.98 0.56
C LEU A 345 14.30 20.16 0.43
N ALA A 346 14.17 21.01 1.45
CA ALA A 346 13.34 22.20 1.40
C ALA A 346 13.82 23.18 0.31
N ASN A 347 15.13 23.40 0.23
CA ASN A 347 15.76 24.22 -0.81
C ASN A 347 15.54 23.65 -2.23
N GLN A 348 15.47 22.33 -2.39
CA GLN A 348 15.20 21.70 -3.70
C GLN A 348 13.77 21.89 -4.19
N LEU A 349 12.80 21.99 -3.27
CA LEU A 349 11.37 22.09 -3.61
C LEU A 349 10.96 23.52 -3.99
N VAL A 350 11.64 24.52 -3.45
CA VAL A 350 11.41 25.93 -3.80
C VAL A 350 12.57 26.35 -4.68
N ALA A 351 12.40 26.21 -6.00
CA ALA A 351 13.34 26.73 -6.99
C ALA A 351 13.27 28.26 -7.01
N SER A 352 13.85 28.90 -6.00
CA SER A 352 13.93 30.35 -5.91
C SER A 352 15.30 30.85 -6.39
N SER A 353 15.30 31.84 -7.27
CA SER A 353 16.46 32.62 -7.73
C SER A 353 17.19 33.39 -6.62
N SER A 354 16.76 33.25 -5.35
CA SER A 354 17.35 33.85 -4.16
C SER A 354 18.32 32.88 -3.49
N SER A 355 19.50 33.37 -3.13
CA SER A 355 20.57 32.63 -2.45
C SER A 355 20.27 32.29 -0.97
N SER A 356 19.04 32.46 -0.49
CA SER A 356 18.64 32.26 0.90
C SER A 356 18.05 30.87 1.15
N ASP A 357 18.39 30.27 2.29
CA ASP A 357 17.79 29.03 2.76
C ASP A 357 16.27 29.16 2.97
N VAL A 358 15.53 28.13 2.54
CA VAL A 358 14.08 28.03 2.65
C VAL A 358 13.70 27.61 4.06
N ALA A 359 12.80 28.35 4.69
CA ALA A 359 12.33 28.01 6.02
C ALA A 359 11.54 26.69 6.02
N PHE A 360 11.62 25.92 7.11
CA PHE A 360 10.84 24.71 7.29
C PHE A 360 10.24 24.60 8.69
N TRP A 361 9.19 23.78 8.82
CA TRP A 361 8.53 23.44 10.08
C TRP A 361 8.49 21.92 10.26
N ILE A 362 8.79 21.44 11.47
CA ILE A 362 8.66 20.03 11.85
C ILE A 362 8.19 19.91 13.29
N ASP A 363 7.24 19.02 13.55
CA ASP A 363 6.56 18.87 14.84
C ASP A 363 7.57 18.65 15.99
N THR A 364 8.64 17.91 15.73
CA THR A 364 9.61 17.46 16.72
C THR A 364 10.44 18.63 17.27
N LEU A 365 10.70 19.67 16.47
CA LEU A 365 11.39 20.88 16.94
C LEU A 365 10.42 21.95 17.47
N SER A 366 9.16 21.92 17.02
CA SER A 366 8.18 22.99 17.25
C SER A 366 7.23 22.77 18.41
N LEU A 367 6.81 21.52 18.65
CA LEU A 367 5.74 21.21 19.59
C LEU A 367 6.29 20.89 20.97
N PRO A 368 5.71 21.45 22.05
CA PRO A 368 6.14 21.18 23.42
C PRO A 368 6.13 19.69 23.78
N LEU A 369 6.92 19.36 24.80
CA LEU A 369 6.94 18.05 25.44
C LEU A 369 5.84 17.90 26.49
N ASP A 370 5.48 18.99 27.20
CA ASP A 370 4.36 18.97 28.14
C ASP A 370 3.05 18.63 27.41
N ARG A 371 2.30 17.67 27.97
CA ARG A 371 1.12 17.11 27.31
C ARG A 371 -0.02 18.12 27.14
N VAL A 372 -0.23 19.00 28.12
CA VAL A 372 -1.32 20.00 28.08
C VAL A 372 -0.97 21.08 27.08
N ALA A 373 0.27 21.56 27.13
CA ALA A 373 0.82 22.55 26.22
C ALA A 373 0.82 22.03 24.77
N ARG A 374 1.30 20.80 24.56
CA ARG A 374 1.31 20.12 23.25
C ARG A 374 -0.09 20.03 22.63
N ARG A 375 -1.11 19.71 23.42
CA ARG A 375 -2.52 19.68 22.96
C ARG A 375 -2.99 21.04 22.44
N SER A 376 -2.67 22.12 23.15
CA SER A 376 -2.98 23.48 22.69
C SER A 376 -2.29 23.80 21.36
N ALA A 377 -1.01 23.46 21.24
CA ALA A 377 -0.21 23.68 20.04
C ALA A 377 -0.69 22.87 18.83
N LEU A 378 -1.18 21.64 19.04
CA LEU A 378 -1.69 20.78 17.96
C LEU A 378 -2.93 21.38 17.27
N ARG A 379 -3.73 22.20 17.97
CA ARG A 379 -4.87 22.90 17.35
C ARG A 379 -4.43 23.87 16.26
N THR A 380 -3.26 24.50 16.46
CA THR A 380 -2.62 25.41 15.49
C THR A 380 -1.95 24.67 14.34
N ALA A 381 -1.50 23.42 14.55
CA ALA A 381 -0.71 22.68 13.56
C ALA A 381 -1.41 22.52 12.20
N LYS A 382 -2.75 22.38 12.18
CA LYS A 382 -3.53 22.26 10.93
C LYS A 382 -3.31 23.44 9.99
N ALA A 383 -3.34 24.66 10.54
CA ALA A 383 -3.12 25.87 9.76
C ALA A 383 -1.69 25.96 9.19
N ILE A 384 -0.70 25.34 9.84
CA ILE A 384 0.68 25.26 9.35
C ILE A 384 0.72 24.40 8.08
N PHE A 385 0.18 23.19 8.11
CA PHE A 385 0.16 22.34 6.91
C PHE A 385 -0.67 22.95 5.77
N LYS A 386 -1.77 23.64 6.11
CA LYS A 386 -2.63 24.33 5.15
C LYS A 386 -1.95 25.50 4.42
N HIS A 387 -1.11 26.26 5.12
CA HIS A 387 -0.47 27.46 4.56
C HIS A 387 0.98 27.24 4.09
N ALA A 388 1.53 26.04 4.28
CA ALA A 388 2.84 25.69 3.75
C ALA A 388 2.86 25.74 2.21
N THR A 389 3.98 26.19 1.65
CA THR A 389 4.20 26.16 0.18
C THR A 389 4.10 24.74 -0.36
N SER A 390 4.64 23.78 0.40
CA SER A 390 4.43 22.35 0.20
C SER A 390 4.56 21.61 1.52
N VAL A 391 3.87 20.48 1.62
CA VAL A 391 4.06 19.49 2.68
C VAL A 391 4.96 18.39 2.13
N LEU A 392 6.15 18.23 2.73
CA LEU A 392 7.11 17.20 2.35
C LEU A 392 6.98 15.99 3.27
N VAL A 393 6.65 14.85 2.67
CA VAL A 393 6.55 13.56 3.35
C VAL A 393 7.92 12.91 3.46
N LEU A 394 8.36 12.70 4.71
CA LEU A 394 9.56 11.95 5.04
C LEU A 394 9.20 10.66 5.78
N ASP A 395 9.19 9.56 5.05
CA ASP A 395 9.00 8.22 5.62
C ASP A 395 10.14 7.30 5.16
N SER A 396 10.74 6.56 6.09
CA SER A 396 11.78 5.58 5.78
C SER A 396 11.30 4.49 4.81
N SER A 397 10.02 4.10 4.85
CA SER A 397 9.47 3.11 3.90
C SER A 397 9.34 3.63 2.47
N ILE A 398 9.55 4.93 2.26
CA ILE A 398 9.51 5.60 0.95
C ILE A 398 10.90 6.10 0.58
N SER A 399 11.49 6.94 1.45
CA SER A 399 12.72 7.69 1.19
C SER A 399 14.01 6.88 1.11
N LEU A 400 14.01 5.63 1.60
CA LEU A 400 15.15 4.72 1.44
C LEU A 400 15.20 4.05 0.06
N TYR A 401 14.11 4.11 -0.70
CA TYR A 401 13.98 3.33 -1.93
C TYR A 401 13.85 4.23 -3.15
N PRO A 402 14.57 3.95 -4.25
CA PRO A 402 14.33 4.61 -5.51
C PRO A 402 13.02 4.10 -6.13
N ILE A 403 12.45 4.88 -7.05
CA ILE A 403 11.33 4.43 -7.88
C ILE A 403 11.68 4.48 -9.36
N SER A 404 11.16 3.52 -10.11
CA SER A 404 11.36 3.39 -11.56
C SER A 404 10.18 3.85 -12.40
N SER A 405 8.99 3.88 -11.80
CA SER A 405 7.74 4.27 -12.43
C SER A 405 6.82 4.96 -11.41
N ALA A 406 5.83 5.70 -11.91
CA ALA A 406 4.80 6.27 -11.08
C ALA A 406 3.95 5.21 -10.36
N GLU A 407 3.71 4.06 -11.02
CA GLU A 407 3.03 2.90 -10.40
C GLU A 407 3.77 2.43 -9.15
N GLU A 408 5.10 2.26 -9.23
CA GLU A 408 5.91 1.88 -8.07
C GLU A 408 5.82 2.92 -6.95
N GLY A 409 5.90 4.21 -7.29
CA GLY A 409 5.74 5.31 -6.35
C GLY A 409 4.40 5.28 -5.62
N LEU A 410 3.31 5.12 -6.37
CA LEU A 410 1.95 5.06 -5.83
C LEU A 410 1.74 3.83 -4.94
N VAL A 411 2.22 2.65 -5.33
CA VAL A 411 2.17 1.45 -4.48
C VAL A 411 2.98 1.66 -3.19
N ARG A 412 4.18 2.25 -3.27
CA ARG A 412 5.00 2.55 -2.07
C ARG A 412 4.26 3.49 -1.11
N ILE A 413 3.58 4.50 -1.62
CA ILE A 413 2.79 5.43 -0.80
C ILE A 413 1.60 4.69 -0.17
N SER A 414 0.83 3.91 -0.93
CA SER A 414 -0.35 3.16 -0.45
C SER A 414 -0.04 2.24 0.74
N TYR A 415 1.17 1.68 0.79
CA TYR A 415 1.59 0.73 1.83
C TYR A 415 2.68 1.27 2.77
N SER A 416 2.91 2.58 2.74
CA SER A 416 3.86 3.29 3.61
C SER A 416 3.39 3.34 5.07
N ASN A 417 4.31 3.65 5.98
CA ASN A 417 3.94 3.91 7.38
C ASN A 417 3.25 5.27 7.53
N TRP A 418 3.57 6.24 6.67
CA TRP A 418 2.90 7.52 6.54
C TRP A 418 1.41 7.35 6.27
N LYS A 419 1.03 6.49 5.31
CA LYS A 419 -0.40 6.24 5.04
C LYS A 419 -1.13 5.62 6.24
N LYS A 420 -0.46 4.85 7.09
CA LYS A 420 -1.11 4.09 8.18
C LYS A 420 -1.56 4.92 9.37
N ARG A 421 -1.08 6.15 9.52
CA ARG A 421 -1.37 7.02 10.68
C ARG A 421 -2.42 8.06 10.35
N LEU A 422 -3.31 8.35 11.31
CA LEU A 422 -4.43 9.29 11.08
C LEU A 422 -3.92 10.71 10.81
N TRP A 423 -3.04 11.20 11.68
CA TRP A 423 -2.59 12.59 11.62
C TRP A 423 -1.73 12.88 10.38
N THR A 424 -0.87 11.96 9.95
CA THR A 424 -0.08 12.13 8.73
C THR A 424 -0.96 12.23 7.48
N ILE A 425 -2.09 11.51 7.43
CA ILE A 425 -3.09 11.69 6.37
C ILE A 425 -3.70 13.10 6.48
N GLN A 426 -4.11 13.54 7.67
CA GLN A 426 -4.66 14.88 7.87
C GLN A 426 -3.68 15.98 7.41
N GLU A 427 -2.40 15.86 7.75
CA GLU A 427 -1.32 16.76 7.31
C GLU A 427 -1.22 16.82 5.79
N GLY A 428 -1.29 15.66 5.12
CA GLY A 428 -1.29 15.59 3.66
C GLY A 428 -2.57 16.14 3.03
N ALA A 429 -3.72 15.92 3.65
CA ALA A 429 -5.03 16.33 3.16
C ALA A 429 -5.15 17.86 3.12
N LEU A 430 -4.62 18.53 4.14
CA LEU A 430 -4.62 20.00 4.25
C LEU A 430 -3.63 20.68 3.29
N SER A 431 -2.64 19.96 2.77
CA SER A 431 -1.55 20.55 2.00
C SER A 431 -2.03 21.29 0.74
N HIS A 432 -1.33 22.35 0.35
CA HIS A 432 -1.46 22.92 -0.99
C HIS A 432 -0.85 21.98 -2.04
N SER A 433 0.37 21.53 -1.79
CA SER A 433 1.15 20.62 -2.63
C SER A 433 1.79 19.55 -1.75
N LEU A 434 1.43 18.29 -2.00
CA LEU A 434 1.93 17.13 -1.24
C LEU A 434 3.10 16.49 -2.00
N GLN A 435 4.29 16.56 -1.40
CA GLN A 435 5.56 16.11 -1.98
C GLN A 435 6.04 14.84 -1.28
N PHE A 436 6.50 13.85 -2.03
CA PHE A 436 7.08 12.62 -1.49
C PHE A 436 8.57 12.54 -1.83
N CYS A 437 9.40 12.27 -0.82
CA CYS A 437 10.83 12.06 -1.00
C CYS A 437 11.13 10.57 -1.21
N PHE A 438 11.61 10.21 -2.40
CA PHE A 438 12.19 8.90 -2.73
C PHE A 438 13.72 9.02 -2.81
N ALA A 439 14.45 7.90 -2.76
CA ALA A 439 15.91 7.93 -2.76
C ALA A 439 16.51 8.61 -4.00
N ASN A 440 15.82 8.54 -5.15
CA ASN A 440 16.30 9.10 -6.41
C ASN A 440 15.62 10.42 -6.82
N ARG A 441 14.48 10.79 -6.25
CA ARG A 441 13.77 12.03 -6.60
C ARG A 441 12.74 12.46 -5.56
N ASN A 442 12.44 13.75 -5.52
CA ASN A 442 11.23 14.29 -4.91
C ASN A 442 10.18 14.46 -6.00
N VAL A 443 8.92 14.13 -5.71
CA VAL A 443 7.83 14.24 -6.69
C VAL A 443 6.51 14.52 -5.99
N SER A 444 5.66 15.36 -6.61
CA SER A 444 4.34 15.65 -6.07
C SER A 444 3.36 14.50 -6.33
N LEU A 445 2.32 14.38 -5.50
CA LEU A 445 1.26 13.40 -5.73
C LEU A 445 0.57 13.60 -7.08
N VAL A 446 0.34 14.86 -7.47
CA VAL A 446 -0.30 15.21 -8.74
C VAL A 446 0.58 14.81 -9.93
N ASP A 447 1.89 15.04 -9.85
CA ASP A 447 2.82 14.64 -10.90
C ASP A 447 2.88 13.11 -11.03
N LEU A 448 2.87 12.38 -9.92
CA LEU A 448 2.75 10.90 -9.95
C LEU A 448 1.46 10.45 -10.64
N PHE A 449 0.33 11.09 -10.36
CA PHE A 449 -0.94 10.76 -11.04
C PHE A 449 -0.88 11.07 -12.54
N ASN A 450 -0.29 12.21 -12.92
CA ASN A 450 -0.13 12.60 -14.32
C ASN A 450 0.81 11.64 -15.06
N GLU A 451 1.95 11.29 -14.47
CA GLU A 451 2.90 10.30 -15.00
C GLU A 451 2.24 8.93 -15.17
N TYR A 452 1.50 8.47 -14.16
CA TYR A 452 0.82 7.17 -14.21
C TYR A 452 -0.30 7.14 -15.25
N SER A 453 -1.09 8.21 -15.36
CA SER A 453 -2.19 8.32 -16.34
C SER A 453 -1.67 8.45 -17.78
N SER A 454 -0.49 9.05 -17.96
CA SER A 454 0.13 9.23 -19.28
C SER A 454 0.94 8.00 -19.73
N SER A 455 1.33 7.13 -18.80
CA SER A 455 2.04 5.90 -19.11
C SER A 455 1.10 4.88 -19.78
N PRO A 456 1.52 4.20 -20.86
CA PRO A 456 0.76 3.07 -21.40
C PRO A 456 0.59 2.03 -20.29
N GLN A 457 -0.62 1.89 -19.76
CA GLN A 457 -0.91 0.83 -18.80
C GLN A 457 -0.82 -0.49 -19.57
N GLY A 458 0.21 -1.28 -19.28
CA GLY A 458 0.27 -2.65 -19.77
C GLY A 458 -0.98 -3.39 -19.26
N PRO A 459 -1.71 -4.19 -20.05
CA PRO A 459 -2.97 -4.79 -19.58
C PRO A 459 -2.87 -5.79 -18.45
N MET A 460 -1.64 -6.02 -17.96
CA MET A 460 -1.31 -6.84 -16.82
C MET A 460 -0.62 -6.03 -15.70
N THR A 461 -0.59 -4.68 -15.76
CA THR A 461 -0.30 -3.88 -14.57
C THR A 461 -1.26 -4.34 -13.50
N TYR A 462 -0.69 -4.72 -12.36
CA TYR A 462 -1.45 -5.34 -11.30
C TYR A 462 -2.50 -4.32 -10.89
N ASN A 463 -3.76 -4.71 -11.03
CA ASN A 463 -4.95 -3.90 -10.71
C ASN A 463 -5.03 -3.54 -9.21
N THR A 464 -3.90 -3.43 -8.50
CA THR A 464 -3.77 -2.90 -7.15
C THR A 464 -4.12 -1.42 -7.11
N LEU A 465 -3.96 -0.71 -8.23
CA LEU A 465 -4.10 0.73 -8.32
C LEU A 465 -5.25 1.12 -9.27
N ALA A 466 -6.17 1.94 -8.77
CA ALA A 466 -7.19 2.58 -9.60
C ALA A 466 -6.54 3.56 -10.60
N ASN A 467 -7.24 3.91 -11.69
CA ASN A 467 -6.80 5.00 -12.55
C ASN A 467 -7.14 6.35 -11.85
N PRO A 468 -6.15 7.21 -11.54
CA PRO A 468 -6.36 8.47 -10.84
C PRO A 468 -6.76 9.62 -11.78
N SER A 469 -7.10 9.38 -13.04
CA SER A 469 -7.34 10.44 -14.03
C SER A 469 -8.38 11.48 -13.61
N HIS A 470 -9.38 11.11 -12.79
CA HIS A 470 -10.39 12.04 -12.26
C HIS A 470 -9.87 12.90 -11.10
N LEU A 471 -8.74 12.53 -10.49
CA LEU A 471 -8.05 13.26 -9.42
C LEU A 471 -6.98 14.23 -9.96
N CYS A 472 -6.69 14.17 -11.26
CA CYS A 472 -5.81 15.11 -11.93
C CYS A 472 -6.49 16.49 -12.02
N GLY A 473 -5.98 17.48 -11.28
CA GLY A 473 -6.43 18.87 -11.38
C GLY A 473 -7.44 19.33 -10.33
N GLU A 474 -7.61 18.59 -9.23
CA GLU A 474 -8.47 18.99 -8.12
C GLU A 474 -8.03 20.32 -7.47
N ASN A 475 -9.00 21.17 -7.12
CA ASN A 475 -8.73 22.46 -6.48
C ASN A 475 -8.46 22.30 -4.98
N TRP A 476 -7.20 22.50 -4.58
CA TRP A 476 -6.77 22.38 -3.19
C TRP A 476 -7.57 23.25 -2.19
N LYS A 477 -8.08 24.42 -2.61
CA LYS A 477 -8.83 25.32 -1.72
C LYS A 477 -10.14 24.68 -1.28
N VAL A 478 -10.84 24.11 -2.26
CA VAL A 478 -12.10 23.38 -2.05
C VAL A 478 -11.86 22.19 -1.13
N ARG A 479 -10.78 21.42 -1.38
CA ARG A 479 -10.35 20.33 -0.49
C ARG A 479 -10.11 20.81 0.94
N ALA A 480 -9.32 21.88 1.12
CA ALA A 480 -8.95 22.37 2.45
C ALA A 480 -10.16 22.87 3.24
N GLU A 481 -11.09 23.59 2.60
CA GLU A 481 -12.35 24.03 3.21
C GLU A 481 -13.23 22.85 3.64
N THR A 482 -13.33 21.83 2.80
CA THR A 482 -14.03 20.57 3.11
C THR A 482 -13.43 19.88 4.34
N ILE A 483 -12.10 19.81 4.43
CA ILE A 483 -11.40 19.16 5.55
C ILE A 483 -11.55 19.99 6.83
N ASP A 484 -11.50 21.31 6.74
CA ASP A 484 -11.74 22.19 7.88
C ASP A 484 -13.15 21.97 8.43
N LYS A 485 -14.16 21.93 7.55
CA LYS A 485 -15.54 21.62 7.94
C LYS A 485 -15.66 20.24 8.58
N PHE A 486 -15.04 19.21 8.01
CA PHE A 486 -15.02 17.87 8.63
C PHE A 486 -14.36 17.89 10.01
N SER A 487 -13.27 18.62 10.17
CA SER A 487 -12.59 18.78 11.44
C SER A 487 -13.44 19.55 12.47
N GLU A 488 -14.15 20.59 12.05
CA GLU A 488 -15.10 21.35 12.88
C GLU A 488 -16.26 20.46 13.31
N ASP A 489 -16.84 19.69 12.38
CA ASP A 489 -17.92 18.74 12.67
C ASP A 489 -17.47 17.67 13.67
N VAL A 490 -16.28 17.09 13.50
CA VAL A 490 -15.69 16.14 14.46
C VAL A 490 -15.50 16.78 15.85
N SER A 491 -15.09 18.06 15.89
CA SER A 491 -14.89 18.79 17.15
C SER A 491 -16.24 19.13 17.81
N ALA A 492 -17.22 19.60 17.05
CA ALA A 492 -18.57 19.88 17.49
C ALA A 492 -19.27 18.61 17.97
N TRP A 493 -19.05 17.47 17.29
CA TRP A 493 -19.48 16.18 17.78
C TRP A 493 -18.83 15.91 19.13
N ALA A 494 -17.51 16.00 19.26
CA ALA A 494 -16.86 15.82 20.57
C ALA A 494 -17.45 16.75 21.67
N ASP A 495 -17.78 17.99 21.35
CA ASP A 495 -18.36 18.98 22.28
C ASP A 495 -19.82 18.70 22.66
N ILE A 496 -20.72 18.48 21.70
CA ILE A 496 -22.12 18.03 21.96
C ILE A 496 -22.10 16.79 22.83
N ILE A 497 -21.12 15.95 22.54
CA ILE A 497 -21.02 14.68 23.17
C ILE A 497 -20.57 14.98 24.64
N THR A 498 -19.53 15.76 24.92
CA THR A 498 -19.12 16.10 26.31
C THR A 498 -20.19 16.82 27.15
N HIS A 499 -21.14 17.53 26.53
CA HIS A 499 -22.19 18.28 27.25
C HIS A 499 -23.45 17.44 27.57
N SER A 500 -23.63 16.27 26.95
CA SER A 500 -24.81 15.41 27.16
C SER A 500 -24.65 14.40 28.30
N ASP A 501 -23.48 14.31 28.94
CA ASP A 501 -23.06 13.25 29.87
C ASP A 501 -22.80 13.73 31.32
N ARG A 502 -23.55 14.72 31.79
CA ARG A 502 -23.43 15.20 33.18
C ARG A 502 -24.08 14.27 34.23
N HIS A 503 -24.53 13.08 33.87
CA HIS A 503 -25.02 12.08 34.83
C HIS A 503 -24.49 10.68 34.51
N ASP A 504 -24.00 10.03 35.56
CA ASP A 504 -23.50 8.66 35.68
C ASP A 504 -22.04 8.38 35.28
N SER A 505 -21.20 8.45 36.31
CA SER A 505 -19.83 7.96 36.35
C SER A 505 -19.78 6.46 36.69
N GLU A 506 -19.57 5.61 35.68
CA GLU A 506 -18.86 4.34 35.86
C GLU A 506 -17.81 4.17 34.75
N SER A 507 -16.54 4.07 35.17
CA SER A 507 -15.37 3.92 34.30
C SER A 507 -15.35 2.55 33.64
N ALA A 508 -15.97 2.41 32.46
CA ALA A 508 -15.80 1.23 31.63
C ALA A 508 -14.54 1.37 30.76
N THR A 509 -13.62 0.42 30.90
CA THR A 509 -12.36 0.36 30.14
C THR A 509 -12.66 0.22 28.64
N ILE A 510 -12.18 1.16 27.83
CA ILE A 510 -12.37 1.14 26.36
C ILE A 510 -11.80 -0.16 25.81
N LYS A 511 -12.64 -0.94 25.15
CA LYS A 511 -12.15 -2.08 24.40
C LYS A 511 -11.31 -1.54 23.25
N LYS A 512 -10.09 -2.04 23.12
CA LYS A 512 -9.14 -1.70 22.05
C LYS A 512 -9.80 -1.63 20.65
N GLN A 513 -10.78 -2.48 20.40
CA GLN A 513 -11.56 -2.55 19.16
C GLN A 513 -12.39 -1.30 18.87
N ASP A 514 -13.01 -0.68 19.88
CA ASP A 514 -13.87 0.50 19.69
C ASP A 514 -13.02 1.73 19.32
N LYS A 515 -11.86 1.89 19.97
CA LYS A 515 -10.86 2.92 19.63
C LYS A 515 -10.37 2.77 18.19
N GLU A 516 -10.06 1.54 17.80
CA GLU A 516 -9.60 1.23 16.44
C GLU A 516 -10.68 1.53 15.38
N GLN A 517 -11.95 1.22 15.65
CA GLN A 517 -13.05 1.56 14.74
C GLN A 517 -13.22 3.06 14.56
N PHE A 518 -13.14 3.84 15.65
CA PHE A 518 -13.22 5.30 15.59
C PHE A 518 -12.08 5.90 14.76
N TYR A 519 -10.84 5.45 14.97
CA TYR A 519 -9.71 5.87 14.14
C TYR A 519 -9.91 5.55 12.67
N ARG A 520 -10.37 4.32 12.35
CA ARG A 520 -10.68 3.94 10.96
C ARG A 520 -11.75 4.84 10.35
N THR A 521 -12.77 5.24 11.11
CA THR A 521 -13.80 6.19 10.64
C THR A 521 -13.22 7.60 10.38
N LEU A 522 -12.42 8.14 11.30
CA LEU A 522 -11.78 9.45 11.09
C LEU A 522 -10.83 9.44 9.89
N ARG A 523 -10.04 8.36 9.75
CA ARG A 523 -9.13 8.16 8.61
C ARG A 523 -9.91 8.16 7.30
N LEU A 524 -11.04 7.45 7.26
CA LEU A 524 -11.92 7.45 6.10
C LEU A 524 -12.45 8.84 5.75
N GLY A 525 -12.72 9.71 6.73
CA GLY A 525 -13.09 11.11 6.44
C GLY A 525 -12.00 11.86 5.68
N TYR A 526 -10.76 11.86 6.18
CA TYR A 526 -9.65 12.53 5.50
C TYR A 526 -9.28 11.88 4.16
N LEU A 527 -9.43 10.55 4.06
CA LEU A 527 -9.23 9.84 2.80
C LEU A 527 -10.38 10.11 1.82
N SER A 528 -11.62 10.31 2.28
CA SER A 528 -12.77 10.57 1.39
C SER A 528 -12.77 11.96 0.78
N SER A 529 -12.07 12.91 1.40
CA SER A 529 -11.81 14.21 0.80
C SER A 529 -10.62 14.10 -0.14
N SER A 530 -10.82 14.30 -1.45
CA SER A 530 -9.79 14.63 -2.46
C SER A 530 -8.89 13.52 -3.03
N ALA A 531 -7.80 13.90 -3.72
CA ALA A 531 -6.67 13.11 -4.19
C ALA A 531 -6.21 11.97 -3.25
N LEU A 532 -6.42 12.08 -1.94
CA LEU A 532 -6.12 11.01 -0.99
C LEU A 532 -7.11 9.84 -1.02
N GLU A 533 -8.29 9.99 -1.63
CA GLU A 533 -9.27 8.92 -1.82
C GLU A 533 -8.70 7.75 -2.60
N TYR A 534 -7.68 8.05 -3.41
CA TYR A 534 -6.87 7.08 -4.12
C TYR A 534 -6.28 6.02 -3.19
N PHE A 535 -5.94 6.41 -1.97
CA PHE A 535 -5.32 5.55 -0.97
C PHE A 535 -6.34 4.92 0.00
N ALA A 536 -7.65 5.15 -0.17
CA ALA A 536 -8.67 4.53 0.67
C ALA A 536 -8.77 3.03 0.39
N ASN A 537 -8.63 2.19 1.42
CA ASN A 537 -8.73 0.74 1.23
C ASN A 537 -10.20 0.34 1.01
N ASP A 538 -10.45 -0.62 0.12
CA ASP A 538 -11.80 -1.15 -0.14
C ASP A 538 -12.47 -1.70 1.13
N ASP A 539 -11.70 -2.30 2.04
CA ASP A 539 -12.22 -2.83 3.29
C ASP A 539 -12.62 -1.72 4.27
N GLU A 540 -11.87 -0.61 4.29
CA GLU A 540 -12.25 0.58 5.07
C GLU A 540 -13.58 1.15 4.51
N ARG A 541 -13.73 1.24 3.18
CA ARG A 541 -14.99 1.66 2.52
C ARG A 541 -16.16 0.73 2.83
N LYS A 542 -15.95 -0.59 2.83
CA LYS A 542 -16.99 -1.62 3.11
C LYS A 542 -17.39 -1.72 4.59
N LEU A 543 -16.49 -1.37 5.51
CA LEU A 543 -16.80 -1.35 6.94
C LEU A 543 -17.75 -0.21 7.30
N PHE A 544 -17.71 0.90 6.55
CA PHE A 544 -18.53 2.08 6.80
C PHE A 544 -19.15 2.66 5.51
N PRO A 545 -19.89 1.89 4.69
CA PRO A 545 -20.30 2.29 3.36
C PRO A 545 -21.25 3.49 3.38
N HIS A 546 -22.15 3.53 4.37
CA HIS A 546 -23.05 4.66 4.59
C HIS A 546 -22.31 5.89 5.12
N VAL A 547 -21.30 5.71 5.98
CA VAL A 547 -20.51 6.84 6.49
C VAL A 547 -19.66 7.41 5.37
N TYR A 548 -18.97 6.57 4.60
CA TYR A 548 -18.21 6.98 3.44
C TYR A 548 -19.10 7.71 2.43
N GLN A 549 -20.28 7.16 2.10
CA GLN A 549 -21.21 7.80 1.17
C GLN A 549 -21.75 9.13 1.71
N CYS A 550 -22.09 9.22 3.00
CA CYS A 550 -22.53 10.48 3.61
C CYS A 550 -21.38 11.50 3.67
N LEU A 551 -20.17 11.11 4.07
CA LEU A 551 -19.01 11.98 4.08
C LEU A 551 -18.72 12.46 2.66
N TYR A 552 -18.65 11.55 1.69
CA TYR A 552 -18.47 11.87 0.28
C TYR A 552 -19.55 12.83 -0.24
N GLN A 553 -20.83 12.62 0.07
CA GLN A 553 -21.93 13.52 -0.32
C GLN A 553 -21.93 14.88 0.39
N VAL A 554 -21.40 14.95 1.61
CA VAL A 554 -21.33 16.20 2.41
C VAL A 554 -20.12 17.04 2.02
N TYR A 555 -19.06 16.40 1.52
CA TYR A 555 -17.73 16.99 1.38
C TYR A 555 -17.19 17.00 -0.07
N ASP A 556 -17.81 16.28 -1.02
CA ASP A 556 -17.57 16.40 -2.46
C ASP A 556 -18.64 17.30 -3.13
N PRO A 557 -18.26 18.46 -3.72
CA PRO A 557 -19.20 19.38 -4.35
C PRO A 557 -19.73 18.94 -5.72
N VAL A 558 -19.24 17.85 -6.32
CA VAL A 558 -19.55 17.49 -7.73
C VAL A 558 -20.93 16.85 -7.91
N ILE A 559 -21.60 16.38 -6.85
CA ILE A 559 -22.96 15.82 -6.94
C ILE A 559 -23.86 16.42 -5.85
N MET A 560 -24.34 17.64 -6.08
CA MET A 560 -25.55 18.13 -5.40
C MET A 560 -26.78 17.59 -6.14
N ASP A 561 -27.24 16.39 -5.78
CA ASP A 561 -28.61 15.98 -6.07
C ASP A 561 -29.53 16.56 -4.99
N SER A 562 -30.51 17.36 -5.39
CA SER A 562 -31.36 18.19 -4.52
C SER A 562 -32.39 17.41 -3.69
N ASN A 563 -32.31 16.08 -3.66
CA ASN A 563 -33.23 15.21 -2.92
C ASN A 563 -32.74 14.73 -1.55
N ILE A 564 -31.58 15.21 -1.06
CA ILE A 564 -30.99 14.80 0.24
C ILE A 564 -31.54 15.67 1.38
N SER A 565 -32.85 15.66 1.58
CA SER A 565 -33.49 16.19 2.80
C SER A 565 -34.02 15.08 3.72
N ARG A 566 -33.95 13.80 3.30
CA ARG A 566 -34.62 12.69 4.02
C ARG A 566 -33.74 11.51 4.44
N VAL A 567 -32.47 11.45 4.02
CA VAL A 567 -31.53 10.36 4.41
C VAL A 567 -30.64 10.76 5.60
N ILE A 568 -30.64 12.04 5.97
CA ILE A 568 -29.74 12.63 6.96
C ILE A 568 -30.04 12.12 8.38
N ASP A 569 -31.29 11.83 8.77
CA ASP A 569 -31.60 11.54 10.18
C ASP A 569 -31.05 10.20 10.69
N LYS A 570 -31.31 9.06 10.04
CA LYS A 570 -31.05 7.75 10.66
C LYS A 570 -29.58 7.31 10.61
N SER A 571 -28.87 7.66 9.55
CA SER A 571 -27.43 7.34 9.42
C SER A 571 -26.58 8.26 10.30
N PHE A 572 -26.96 9.53 10.39
CA PHE A 572 -26.34 10.49 11.31
C PHE A 572 -26.65 10.14 12.76
N GLU A 573 -27.88 9.76 13.11
CA GLU A 573 -28.21 9.21 14.44
C GLU A 573 -27.40 7.96 14.76
N ALA A 574 -27.14 7.07 13.81
CA ALA A 574 -26.30 5.88 14.02
C ALA A 574 -24.82 6.23 14.22
N ILE A 575 -24.30 7.22 13.49
CA ILE A 575 -22.94 7.76 13.67
C ILE A 575 -22.85 8.46 15.03
N VAL A 576 -23.78 9.35 15.35
CA VAL A 576 -23.89 10.05 16.63
C VAL A 576 -24.08 9.08 17.78
N ALA A 577 -24.85 7.99 17.63
CA ALA A 577 -25.01 6.96 18.64
C ALA A 577 -23.72 6.14 18.86
N ARG A 578 -22.95 5.86 17.78
CA ARG A 578 -21.63 5.24 17.89
C ARG A 578 -20.59 6.18 18.50
N LEU A 579 -20.62 7.47 18.13
CA LEU A 579 -19.77 8.52 18.70
C LEU A 579 -20.10 8.78 20.18
N LYS A 580 -21.39 8.75 20.56
CA LYS A 580 -21.87 8.76 21.95
C LYS A 580 -21.34 7.54 22.71
N LYS A 581 -21.55 6.33 22.20
CA LYS A 581 -21.03 5.10 22.83
C LYS A 581 -19.51 5.12 23.01
N VAL A 582 -18.75 5.70 22.08
CA VAL A 582 -17.29 5.83 22.16
C VAL A 582 -16.89 6.90 23.19
N ARG A 583 -17.62 8.02 23.29
CA ARG A 583 -17.38 9.10 24.26
C ARG A 583 -17.75 8.77 25.70
N ASP A 584 -18.91 8.17 25.95
CA ASP A 584 -19.37 7.85 27.31
C ASP A 584 -18.33 6.97 28.04
N LEU A 585 -17.51 6.26 27.26
CA LEU A 585 -16.38 5.42 27.68
C LEU A 585 -15.01 6.13 27.69
N LEU A 586 -14.85 7.29 27.03
CA LEU A 586 -13.60 8.05 26.83
C LEU A 586 -13.45 9.29 27.73
N SER A 587 -14.45 9.64 28.52
CA SER A 587 -14.43 10.76 29.49
C SER A 587 -13.33 10.64 30.57
N LEU A 588 -12.56 9.55 30.59
CA LEU A 588 -11.42 9.33 31.48
C LEU A 588 -10.04 9.24 30.79
N ASN A 589 -9.92 9.30 29.45
CA ASN A 589 -8.61 9.15 28.77
C ASN A 589 -8.48 9.88 27.42
N TYR A 590 -8.87 11.16 27.37
CA TYR A 590 -8.67 12.07 26.23
C TYR A 590 -7.19 12.27 25.79
N LEU A 591 -6.24 11.70 26.52
CA LEU A 591 -4.80 11.72 26.23
C LEU A 591 -4.38 10.72 25.15
N GLU A 592 -5.18 9.68 24.92
CA GLU A 592 -4.76 8.53 24.12
C GLU A 592 -5.21 8.61 22.65
N LEU A 593 -6.09 9.55 22.31
CA LEU A 593 -6.59 9.76 20.94
C LEU A 593 -5.70 10.69 20.09
N GLU A 594 -4.95 11.61 20.73
CA GLU A 594 -3.95 12.45 20.06
C GLU A 594 -2.55 11.80 19.99
N GLN A 595 -2.32 10.71 20.74
CA GLN A 595 -1.07 9.92 20.75
C GLN A 595 -1.10 8.69 19.83
N GLY A 596 -2.13 8.52 18.98
CA GLY A 596 -2.37 7.26 18.27
C GLY A 596 -2.92 7.39 16.86
#